data_AF-A0A8B0SKI7-F1
#
_entry.id   AF-A0A8B0SKI7-F1
#
_cell.length_a   1.000
_cell.length_b   1.000
_cell.length_c   1.000
_cell.angle_alpha   90.00
_cell.angle_beta   90.00
_cell.angle_gamma   90.00
#
_symmetry.space_group_name_H-M   'P 1'
#
loop_
_entity.id
_entity.type
_entity.pdbx_description
1 polymer ?
#
loop_
_entity_poly.entity_id
_entity_poly.type
_entity_poly.pdbx_seq_one_letter_code
_entity_poly.pdbx_strand_id
1 'polypeptide(L)'
;MFQTLFNPLRPNFPIDDPSASVFQIQWEHEYLRKATAILFWFPAETLCPITLYELGAWSMTTKPLFVGVHPDYARIADVELQTRLVRPDVEIVYSVQALAAQLRHLM
;
A
#
# COMPACT_ATOMS: atom_id res chain seq x y z
N MET A 1 18.42 -14.15 -6.76
CA MET A 1 17.22 -13.52 -7.35
C MET A 1 17.26 -12.05 -6.95
N PHE A 2 17.21 -11.11 -7.91
CA PHE A 2 17.20 -9.68 -7.57
C PHE A 2 15.77 -9.27 -7.21
N GLN A 3 15.61 -8.50 -6.13
CA GLN A 3 14.34 -7.89 -5.76
C GLN A 3 14.32 -6.45 -6.26
N THR A 4 13.20 -6.05 -6.86
CA THR A 4 12.96 -4.67 -7.30
C THR A 4 11.83 -4.09 -6.46
N LEU A 5 12.08 -2.99 -5.76
CA LEU A 5 11.09 -2.26 -4.99
C LEU A 5 10.69 -0.98 -5.72
N PHE A 6 9.40 -0.83 -6.01
CA PHE A 6 8.83 0.42 -6.50
C PHE A 6 8.32 1.22 -5.30
N ASN A 7 9.05 2.27 -4.92
CA ASN A 7 8.68 3.15 -3.81
C ASN A 7 8.10 4.47 -4.35
N PRO A 8 6.81 4.78 -4.13
CA PRO A 8 6.21 6.04 -4.59
C PRO A 8 6.71 7.27 -3.82
N LEU A 9 7.31 7.09 -2.63
CA LEU A 9 7.79 8.19 -1.79
C LEU A 9 9.04 8.82 -2.39
N ARG A 10 8.91 10.05 -2.87
CA ARG A 10 10.04 10.88 -3.31
C ARG A 10 10.61 11.65 -2.11
N PRO A 11 11.94 11.68 -1.91
CA PRO A 11 12.56 12.47 -0.85
C PRO A 11 12.26 13.97 -0.96
N ASN A 12 12.19 14.48 -2.20
CA ASN A 12 11.84 15.87 -2.50
C ASN A 12 10.73 15.86 -3.57
N PHE A 13 9.49 16.09 -3.16
CA PHE A 13 8.37 16.22 -4.09
C PHE A 13 8.29 17.67 -4.61
N PRO A 14 8.29 17.89 -5.94
CA PRO A 14 8.24 19.24 -6.50
C PRO A 14 6.82 19.80 -6.42
N ILE A 15 6.44 20.31 -5.24
CA ILE A 15 5.08 20.78 -4.95
C ILE A 15 4.66 21.98 -5.80
N ASP A 16 5.63 22.79 -6.24
CA ASP A 16 5.40 23.99 -7.04
C ASP A 16 5.30 23.70 -8.56
N ASP A 17 5.57 22.46 -8.99
CA ASP A 17 5.39 22.03 -10.38
C ASP A 17 3.96 21.49 -10.58
N PRO A 18 3.10 22.17 -11.35
CA PRO A 18 1.72 21.73 -11.56
C PRO A 18 1.61 20.39 -12.29
N SER A 19 2.67 19.93 -12.96
CA SER A 19 2.71 18.63 -13.63
C SER A 19 3.13 17.49 -12.70
N ALA A 20 3.71 17.80 -11.53
CA ALA A 20 4.27 16.80 -10.61
C ALA A 20 3.23 15.77 -10.17
N SER A 21 2.02 16.22 -9.84
CA SER A 21 0.92 15.34 -9.43
C SER A 21 0.49 14.41 -10.56
N VAL A 22 0.43 14.90 -11.80
CA VAL A 22 0.06 14.07 -12.97
C VAL A 22 1.09 12.97 -13.17
N PHE A 23 2.38 13.32 -13.15
CA PHE A 23 3.45 12.33 -13.28
C PHE A 23 3.47 11.33 -12.13
N GLN A 24 3.24 11.78 -10.89
CA GLN A 24 3.18 10.89 -9.73
C GLN A 24 2.05 9.86 -9.87
N ILE A 25 0.84 10.32 -10.18
CA ILE A 25 -0.33 9.45 -10.31
C ILE A 25 -0.15 8.47 -11.48
N GLN A 26 0.38 8.93 -12.61
CA GLN A 26 0.66 8.05 -13.76
C GLN A 26 1.70 6.98 -13.42
N TRP A 27 2.76 7.37 -12.70
CA TRP A 27 3.79 6.44 -12.25
C TRP A 27 3.20 5.41 -11.27
N GLU A 28 2.48 5.84 -10.23
CA GLU A 28 1.83 4.93 -9.27
C GLU A 28 0.89 3.94 -9.99
N HIS A 29 0.07 4.45 -10.91
CA HIS A 29 -0.84 3.65 -11.72
C HIS A 29 -0.12 2.57 -12.55
N GLU A 30 0.99 2.93 -13.21
CA GLU A 30 1.78 2.02 -14.03
C GLU A 30 2.48 0.97 -13.17
N TYR A 31 3.14 1.38 -12.09
CA TYR A 31 4.00 0.50 -11.32
C TYR A 31 3.21 -0.43 -10.38
N LEU A 32 2.03 -0.03 -9.88
CA LEU A 32 1.11 -0.95 -9.19
C LEU A 32 0.69 -2.11 -10.11
N ARG A 33 0.54 -1.86 -11.43
CA ARG A 33 0.22 -2.92 -12.41
C ARG A 33 1.41 -3.84 -12.67
N LYS A 34 2.61 -3.28 -12.83
CA LYS A 34 3.84 -4.03 -13.08
C LYS A 34 4.31 -4.86 -11.88
N ALA A 35 3.99 -4.43 -10.66
CA ALA A 35 4.41 -5.12 -9.44
C ALA A 35 3.83 -6.54 -9.38
N THR A 36 4.62 -7.50 -8.91
CA THR A 36 4.16 -8.89 -8.69
C THR A 36 3.34 -9.04 -7.40
N ALA A 37 3.55 -8.14 -6.44
CA ALA A 37 2.82 -8.01 -5.18
C ALA A 37 2.76 -6.53 -4.77
N ILE A 38 1.83 -6.16 -3.90
CA ILE A 38 1.68 -4.79 -3.40
C ILE A 38 1.74 -4.79 -1.87
N LEU A 39 2.49 -3.84 -1.31
CA LEU A 39 2.63 -3.62 0.12
C LEU A 39 1.95 -2.28 0.47
N PHE A 40 0.97 -2.32 1.37
CA PHE A 40 0.30 -1.14 1.91
C PHE A 40 0.70 -0.92 3.36
N TRP A 41 1.10 0.31 3.70
CA TRP A 41 1.30 0.74 5.08
C TRP A 41 0.43 1.94 5.37
N PHE A 42 -0.42 1.84 6.40
CA PHE A 42 -1.27 2.92 6.88
C PHE A 42 -0.70 3.51 8.18
N PRO A 43 0.03 4.64 8.11
CA PRO A 43 0.64 5.31 9.27
C PRO A 43 -0.40 6.06 10.11
N ALA A 44 -0.10 6.41 11.36
CA ALA A 44 -1.04 7.14 12.22
C ALA A 44 -1.22 8.62 11.83
N GLU A 45 -0.22 9.18 11.14
CA GLU A 45 -0.05 10.60 10.89
C GLU A 45 -0.96 11.16 9.80
N THR A 46 -1.53 10.31 8.94
CA THR A 46 -2.34 10.74 7.79
C THR A 46 -3.43 9.75 7.46
N LEU A 47 -4.55 10.24 6.93
CA LEU A 47 -5.72 9.43 6.58
C LEU A 47 -5.54 8.56 5.34
N CYS A 48 -4.53 8.82 4.50
CA CYS A 48 -4.22 8.01 3.31
C CYS A 48 -5.42 7.72 2.37
N PRO A 49 -6.24 8.72 1.97
CA PRO A 49 -7.46 8.46 1.19
C PRO A 49 -7.18 7.82 -0.18
N ILE A 50 -6.07 8.19 -0.84
CA ILE A 50 -5.68 7.58 -2.12
C ILE A 50 -5.24 6.14 -1.91
N THR A 51 -4.48 5.84 -0.86
CA THR A 51 -4.08 4.47 -0.49
C THR A 51 -5.27 3.59 -0.15
N LEU A 52 -6.31 4.13 0.52
CA LEU A 52 -7.57 3.41 0.77
C LEU A 52 -8.28 3.08 -0.55
N TYR A 53 -8.34 4.04 -1.49
CA TYR A 53 -8.89 3.82 -2.82
C TYR A 53 -8.12 2.72 -3.57
N GLU A 54 -6.80 2.75 -3.53
CA GLU A 54 -5.93 1.74 -4.17
C GLU A 54 -6.08 0.36 -3.52
N LEU A 55 -6.10 0.26 -2.19
CA LEU A 55 -6.37 -0.99 -1.48
C LEU A 55 -7.71 -1.58 -1.91
N GLY A 56 -8.76 -0.76 -1.98
CA GLY A 56 -10.07 -1.20 -2.47
C GLY A 56 -10.02 -1.74 -3.90
N ALA A 57 -9.37 -1.01 -4.82
CA ALA A 57 -9.22 -1.43 -6.21
C ALA A 57 -8.45 -2.75 -6.36
N TRP A 58 -7.34 -2.90 -5.64
CA TRP A 58 -6.49 -4.09 -5.74
C TRP A 58 -7.04 -5.30 -4.97
N SER A 59 -7.89 -5.08 -3.96
CA SER A 59 -8.63 -6.14 -3.27
C SER A 59 -9.58 -6.90 -4.20
N MET A 60 -10.02 -6.27 -5.30
CA MET A 60 -10.86 -6.90 -6.33
C MET A 60 -10.07 -7.75 -7.34
N THR A 61 -8.80 -8.04 -7.07
CA THR A 61 -7.92 -8.83 -7.93
C THR A 61 -7.30 -10.00 -7.16
N THR A 62 -6.68 -10.93 -7.89
CA THR A 62 -5.88 -12.02 -7.30
C THR A 62 -4.43 -11.62 -7.01
N LYS A 63 -4.05 -10.35 -7.23
CA LYS A 63 -2.69 -9.90 -6.96
C LYS A 63 -2.38 -10.05 -5.45
N PRO A 64 -1.21 -10.60 -5.08
CA PRO A 64 -0.80 -10.70 -3.69
C PRO A 64 -0.73 -9.33 -3.03
N LEU A 65 -1.36 -9.21 -1.86
CA LEU A 65 -1.40 -7.98 -1.06
C LEU A 65 -0.83 -8.26 0.33
N PHE A 66 -0.10 -7.28 0.83
CA PHE A 66 0.40 -7.23 2.20
C PHE A 66 -0.09 -5.93 2.81
N VAL A 67 -0.75 -6.00 3.96
CA VAL A 67 -1.39 -4.83 4.56
C VAL A 67 -0.89 -4.69 5.99
N GLY A 68 -0.24 -3.56 6.25
CA GLY A 68 0.09 -3.15 7.61
C GLY A 68 -0.61 -1.86 7.97
N VAL A 69 -1.03 -1.75 9.23
CA VAL A 69 -1.72 -0.57 9.76
C VAL A 69 -1.17 -0.22 11.13
N HIS A 70 -0.83 1.03 11.36
CA HIS A 70 -0.43 1.48 12.69
C HIS A 70 -1.62 1.33 13.66
N PRO A 71 -1.42 0.87 14.92
CA PRO A 71 -2.51 0.69 15.89
C PRO A 71 -3.39 1.92 16.09
N ASP A 72 -2.78 3.11 16.03
CA ASP A 72 -3.45 4.40 16.19
C ASP A 72 -3.98 5.02 14.88
N TYR A 73 -3.97 4.28 13.76
CA TYR A 73 -4.50 4.81 12.50
C TYR A 73 -6.00 5.09 12.62
N ALA A 74 -6.40 6.31 12.26
CA ALA A 74 -7.75 6.83 12.48
C ALA A 74 -8.87 6.07 11.72
N ARG A 75 -8.52 5.21 10.77
CA ARG A 75 -9.45 4.37 9.98
C ARG A 75 -9.08 2.89 10.05
N ILE A 76 -8.45 2.45 11.13
CA ILE A 76 -8.02 1.06 11.33
C ILE A 76 -9.17 0.07 11.16
N ALA A 77 -10.34 0.35 11.74
CA ALA A 77 -11.51 -0.51 11.61
C ALA A 77 -11.98 -0.66 10.16
N ASP A 78 -11.90 0.40 9.35
CA ASP A 78 -12.26 0.35 7.94
C ASP A 78 -11.29 -0.56 7.16
N VAL A 79 -9.98 -0.41 7.40
CA VAL A 79 -8.96 -1.27 6.80
C VAL A 79 -9.17 -2.73 7.20
N GLU A 80 -9.37 -3.00 8.49
CA GLU A 80 -9.54 -4.35 9.01
C GLU A 80 -10.80 -5.03 8.47
N LEU A 81 -11.95 -4.38 8.63
CA LEU A 81 -13.23 -4.98 8.31
C LEU A 81 -13.42 -5.12 6.80
N GLN A 82 -13.14 -4.08 6.01
CA GLN A 82 -13.32 -4.15 4.55
C GLN A 82 -12.36 -5.17 3.94
N THR A 83 -11.08 -5.16 4.33
CA THR A 83 -10.10 -6.12 3.80
C THR A 83 -10.50 -7.54 4.17
N ARG A 84 -10.88 -7.81 5.43
CA ARG A 84 -11.30 -9.15 5.84
C ARG A 84 -12.54 -9.66 5.09
N LEU A 85 -13.50 -8.78 4.79
CA LEU A 85 -14.71 -9.15 4.05
C LEU A 85 -14.44 -9.53 2.60
N VAL A 86 -13.47 -8.87 1.94
CA VAL A 86 -13.19 -9.06 0.50
C VAL A 86 -12.00 -10.00 0.26
N ARG A 87 -11.00 -9.96 1.15
CA ARG A 87 -9.72 -10.67 1.10
C ARG A 87 -9.41 -11.32 2.46
N PRO A 88 -10.20 -12.30 2.91
CA PRO A 88 -9.96 -13.00 4.18
C PRO A 88 -8.63 -13.77 4.22
N ASP A 89 -7.97 -13.94 3.07
CA ASP A 89 -6.63 -14.52 2.93
C ASP A 89 -5.50 -13.56 3.33
N VAL A 90 -5.77 -12.26 3.41
CA VAL A 90 -4.76 -11.24 3.75
C VAL A 90 -4.69 -11.08 5.27
N GLU A 91 -3.55 -11.45 5.84
CA GLU A 91 -3.22 -11.14 7.25
C GLU A 91 -2.79 -9.68 7.38
N ILE A 92 -3.52 -8.93 8.21
CA ILE A 92 -3.18 -7.55 8.56
C ILE A 92 -2.26 -7.53 9.77
N VAL A 93 -1.18 -6.75 9.69
CA VAL A 93 -0.18 -6.62 10.76
C VAL A 93 -0.03 -5.18 11.25
N TYR A 94 0.45 -5.02 12.48
CA TYR A 94 0.36 -3.74 13.18
C TYR A 94 1.69 -2.98 13.34
N SER A 95 2.70 -3.34 12.54
CA SER A 95 3.99 -2.64 12.51
C SER A 95 4.66 -2.82 11.17
N VAL A 96 5.51 -1.86 10.78
CA VAL A 96 6.33 -1.96 9.55
C VAL A 96 7.26 -3.17 9.62
N GLN A 97 7.75 -3.51 10.81
CA GLN A 97 8.64 -4.65 11.03
C GLN A 97 7.92 -5.98 10.77
N ALA A 98 6.68 -6.13 11.25
CA ALA A 98 5.85 -7.30 10.98
C ALA A 98 5.48 -7.37 9.49
N LEU A 99 5.16 -6.24 8.86
CA LEU A 99 4.84 -6.17 7.44
C LEU A 99 6.02 -6.59 6.57
N ALA A 100 7.21 -6.09 6.86
CA ALA A 100 8.44 -6.51 6.20
C ALA A 100 8.77 -7.99 6.46
N ALA A 101 8.39 -8.53 7.62
CA ALA A 101 8.60 -9.95 7.92
C ALA A 101 7.73 -10.86 7.04
N GLN A 102 6.50 -10.48 6.72
CA GLN A 102 5.62 -11.26 5.83
C GLN A 102 6.25 -11.50 4.45
N LEU A 103 7.00 -10.52 3.93
CA LEU A 103 7.70 -10.66 2.65
C LEU A 103 8.80 -11.73 2.66
N ARG A 104 9.41 -11.99 3.82
CA ARG A 104 10.49 -13.00 3.93
C ARG A 104 10.00 -14.43 3.79
N HIS A 105 8.69 -14.68 3.95
CA HIS A 105 8.10 -16.02 3.86
C HIS A 105 7.68 -16.41 2.43
N LEU A 106 7.68 -15.45 1.49
CA LEU A 106 7.43 -15.70 0.07
C LEU A 106 8.71 -15.98 -0.75
N MET A 107 9.87 -15.95 -0.09
CA MET A 107 11.19 -16.01 -0.70
C MET A 107 11.91 -17.33 -0.43
#